data_AF-A0AAX1F682-F1
#
_entry.id   AF-A0AAX1F682-F1
#
_cell.length_a   1.000
_cell.length_b   1.000
_cell.length_c   1.000
_cell.angle_alpha   90.00
_cell.angle_beta   90.00
_cell.angle_gamma   90.00
#
_symmetry.space_group_name_H-M   'P 1'
#
loop_
_entity.id
_entity.type
_entity.pdbx_description
1 polymer ?
#
loop_
_entity_poly.entity_id
_entity_poly.type
_entity_poly.pdbx_seq_one_letter_code
_entity_poly.pdbx_strand_id
1 'polypeptide(L)'
;MLIAFILGFWCLWMGEREPSVLLEGLFFAIIAIVANGFMQWQMPNTDTVWALQWGLVWAWASLMMFVVDTFGSNLGIRLVVALVAGGGYFWLEQNGCSLAAGWLGAQAECVQHAAAASQLK
;
A
#
# COMPACT_ATOMS: atom_id res chain seq x y z
N MET A 1 -4.72 -2.36 8.18
CA MET A 1 -3.87 -3.06 9.20
C MET A 1 -3.49 -4.49 8.85
N LEU A 2 -4.42 -5.44 8.62
CA LEU A 2 -4.07 -6.82 8.23
C LEU A 2 -3.24 -6.87 6.93
N ILE A 3 -3.59 -6.03 5.96
CA ILE A 3 -2.90 -5.93 4.67
C ILE A 3 -1.44 -5.45 4.82
N ALA A 4 -1.14 -4.58 5.79
CA ALA A 4 0.22 -4.15 6.12
C ALA A 4 1.09 -5.33 6.56
N PHE A 5 0.53 -6.21 7.40
CA PHE A 5 1.20 -7.43 7.85
C PHE A 5 1.41 -8.40 6.68
N ILE A 6 0.41 -8.55 5.81
CA ILE A 6 0.51 -9.39 4.60
C ILE A 6 1.65 -8.89 3.70
N LEU A 7 1.82 -7.58 3.49
CA LEU A 7 2.93 -7.05 2.69
C LEU A 7 4.30 -7.38 3.29
N GLY A 8 4.46 -7.18 4.60
CA GLY A 8 5.71 -7.50 5.31
C GLY A 8 6.04 -9.00 5.21
N PHE A 9 5.03 -9.86 5.40
CA PHE A 9 5.18 -11.31 5.21
C PHE A 9 5.48 -11.68 3.75
N TRP A 10 4.84 -11.02 2.77
CA TRP A 10 5.09 -11.21 1.35
C TRP A 10 6.56 -10.92 1.00
N CYS A 11 7.11 -9.84 1.55
CA CYS A 11 8.53 -9.50 1.41
C CYS A 11 9.46 -10.57 2.01
N LEU A 12 9.12 -11.17 3.15
CA LEU A 12 9.91 -12.27 3.73
C LEU A 12 9.83 -13.54 2.88
N TRP A 13 8.65 -13.85 2.35
CA TRP A 13 8.42 -15.01 1.48
C TRP A 13 9.17 -14.87 0.15
N MET A 14 9.21 -13.67 -0.43
CA MET A 14 9.85 -13.40 -1.72
C MET A 14 11.33 -13.73 -1.78
N GLY A 15 12.06 -13.64 -0.66
CA GLY A 15 13.51 -13.75 -0.70
C GLY A 15 14.06 -15.14 -1.09
N GLU A 16 13.26 -16.20 -1.09
CA GLU A 16 13.69 -17.54 -1.56
C GLU A 16 13.25 -17.84 -2.99
N ARG A 17 12.61 -16.88 -3.67
CA ARG A 17 12.12 -17.03 -5.04
C ARG A 17 12.75 -15.98 -5.95
N GLU A 18 12.69 -16.20 -7.25
CA GLU A 18 13.04 -15.23 -8.29
C GLU A 18 11.80 -14.72 -9.07
N PRO A 19 10.78 -14.08 -8.45
CA PRO A 19 9.61 -13.64 -9.20
C PRO A 19 9.83 -12.23 -9.76
N SER A 20 9.13 -11.92 -10.85
CA SER A 20 9.09 -10.56 -11.38
C SER A 20 8.50 -9.59 -10.36
N VAL A 21 9.36 -8.74 -9.80
CA VAL A 21 9.09 -7.76 -8.74
C VAL A 21 7.86 -6.87 -9.02
N LEU A 22 7.69 -6.47 -10.27
CA LEU A 22 6.57 -5.61 -10.70
C LEU A 22 5.22 -6.34 -10.63
N LEU A 23 5.21 -7.62 -11.00
CA LEU A 23 4.01 -8.45 -11.07
C LEU A 23 3.55 -8.83 -9.67
N GLU A 24 4.47 -9.17 -8.77
CA GLU A 24 4.17 -9.51 -7.38
C GLU A 24 3.62 -8.30 -6.62
N GLY A 25 4.19 -7.10 -6.84
CA GLY A 25 3.63 -5.88 -6.30
C GLY A 25 2.21 -5.62 -6.81
N LEU A 26 1.94 -5.95 -8.08
CA LEU A 26 0.61 -5.81 -8.69
C LEU A 26 -0.39 -6.82 -8.13
N PHE A 27 0.03 -8.08 -7.95
CA PHE A 27 -0.77 -9.10 -7.26
C PHE A 27 -1.11 -8.68 -5.84
N PHE A 28 -0.13 -8.15 -5.10
CA PHE A 28 -0.37 -7.63 -3.77
C PHE A 28 -1.40 -6.48 -3.79
N ALA A 29 -1.25 -5.52 -4.70
CA ALA A 29 -2.18 -4.40 -4.82
C ALA A 29 -3.61 -4.87 -5.13
N ILE A 30 -3.78 -5.86 -6.03
CA ILE A 30 -5.09 -6.45 -6.33
C ILE A 30 -5.68 -7.13 -5.09
N ILE A 31 -4.90 -7.95 -4.38
CA ILE A 31 -5.36 -8.62 -3.16
C ILE A 31 -5.76 -7.58 -2.11
N ALA A 32 -4.99 -6.50 -1.99
CA ALA A 32 -5.29 -5.41 -1.08
C ALA A 32 -6.60 -4.68 -1.44
N ILE A 33 -6.84 -4.40 -2.73
CA ILE A 33 -8.10 -3.82 -3.23
C ILE A 33 -9.28 -4.72 -2.90
N VAL A 34 -9.17 -6.01 -3.22
CA VAL A 34 -10.23 -7.00 -2.99
C VAL A 34 -10.51 -7.15 -1.50
N ALA A 35 -9.47 -7.29 -0.67
CA ALA A 35 -9.59 -7.37 0.78
C ALA A 35 -10.25 -6.12 1.37
N ASN A 36 -9.90 -4.93 0.87
CA ASN A 36 -10.52 -3.67 1.31
C ASN A 36 -12.01 -3.61 0.92
N GLY A 37 -12.36 -4.02 -0.31
CA GLY A 37 -13.75 -4.13 -0.76
C GLY A 37 -14.59 -5.10 0.07
N PHE A 38 -14.04 -6.25 0.46
CA PHE A 38 -14.69 -7.18 1.39
C PHE A 38 -14.85 -6.60 2.80
N MET A 39 -13.89 -5.80 3.29
CA MET A 39 -13.98 -5.17 4.61
C MET A 39 -15.01 -4.05 4.66
N GLN A 40 -15.14 -3.26 3.60
CA GLN A 40 -16.03 -2.11 3.57
C GLN A 40 -17.47 -2.45 3.20
N TRP A 41 -17.75 -3.67 2.70
CA TRP A 41 -19.09 -4.09 2.23
C TRP A 41 -19.75 -3.08 1.28
N GLN A 42 -18.94 -2.28 0.59
CA GLN A 42 -19.35 -1.22 -0.31
C GLN A 42 -18.53 -1.35 -1.58
N MET A 43 -19.19 -1.14 -2.72
CA MET A 43 -18.52 -1.13 -4.00
C MET A 43 -17.66 0.15 -4.06
N PRO A 44 -16.34 0.06 -4.26
CA PRO A 44 -15.48 1.23 -4.23
C PRO A 44 -15.88 2.19 -5.35
N ASN A 45 -16.05 3.47 -5.01
CA ASN A 45 -16.26 4.49 -6.03
C ASN A 45 -14.94 4.68 -6.79
N THR A 46 -14.89 4.18 -8.04
CA THR A 46 -13.72 4.28 -8.92
C THR A 46 -13.54 5.71 -9.39
N ASP A 47 -12.95 6.54 -8.53
CA ASP A 47 -12.46 7.88 -8.88
C ASP A 47 -10.97 7.85 -9.25
N THR A 48 -10.52 8.87 -9.98
CA THR A 48 -9.10 9.15 -10.28
C THR A 48 -8.21 9.16 -9.05
N VAL A 49 -8.71 9.66 -7.91
CA VAL A 49 -7.98 9.68 -6.64
C VAL A 49 -7.80 8.27 -6.07
N TRP A 50 -8.83 7.44 -6.18
CA TRP A 50 -8.78 6.03 -5.78
C TRP A 50 -7.75 5.26 -6.61
N ALA A 51 -7.78 5.43 -7.93
CA ALA A 51 -6.83 4.77 -8.83
C ALA A 51 -5.38 5.20 -8.53
N LEU A 52 -5.16 6.48 -8.23
CA LEU A 52 -3.84 7.00 -7.89
C LEU A 52 -3.33 6.44 -6.55
N GLN A 53 -4.20 6.35 -5.54
CA GLN A 53 -3.85 5.78 -4.23
C GLN A 53 -3.40 4.31 -4.35
N TRP A 54 -4.14 3.50 -5.09
CA TRP A 54 -3.78 2.09 -5.32
C TRP A 54 -2.55 1.94 -6.21
N GLY A 55 -2.36 2.84 -7.18
CA GLY A 55 -1.13 2.93 -7.96
C GLY A 55 0.09 3.27 -7.09
N LEU A 56 -0.08 4.13 -6.08
CA LEU A 56 0.98 4.48 -5.12
C LEU A 56 1.33 3.30 -4.20
N VAL A 57 0.31 2.57 -3.74
CA VAL A 57 0.48 1.31 -3.00
C VAL A 57 1.23 0.28 -3.84
N TRP A 58 0.87 0.12 -5.11
CA TRP A 58 1.56 -0.76 -6.03
C TRP A 58 3.03 -0.36 -6.20
N ALA A 59 3.31 0.91 -6.48
CA ALA A 59 4.67 1.41 -6.63
C ALA A 59 5.51 1.18 -5.36
N TRP A 60 4.94 1.41 -4.19
CA TRP A 60 5.59 1.14 -2.91
C TRP A 60 5.88 -0.36 -2.72
N ALA A 61 4.90 -1.23 -2.98
CA ALA A 61 5.06 -2.67 -2.87
C ALA A 61 6.16 -3.19 -3.80
N SER A 62 6.16 -2.77 -5.07
CA SER A 62 7.20 -3.12 -6.03
C SER A 62 8.58 -2.60 -5.63
N LEU A 63 8.68 -1.38 -5.08
CA LEU A 63 9.94 -0.84 -4.59
C LEU A 63 10.48 -1.68 -3.42
N MET A 64 9.65 -2.03 -2.45
CA MET A 64 10.06 -2.86 -1.31
C MET A 64 10.51 -4.25 -1.76
N MET A 65 9.79 -4.87 -2.70
CA MET A 65 10.18 -6.16 -3.26
C MET A 65 11.50 -6.08 -4.03
N PHE A 66 11.78 -4.98 -4.74
CA PHE A 66 13.06 -4.76 -5.42
C PHE A 66 14.21 -4.66 -4.40
N VAL A 67 13.98 -3.98 -3.28
CA VAL A 67 14.95 -3.87 -2.19
C VAL A 67 15.22 -5.23 -1.55
N VAL A 68 14.19 -6.06 -1.35
CA VAL A 68 14.37 -7.44 -0.86
C VAL A 68 15.16 -8.29 -1.85
N ASP A 69 14.86 -8.22 -3.15
CA ASP A 69 15.57 -8.98 -4.18
C ASP A 69 17.06 -8.59 -4.25
N THR A 70 17.35 -7.29 -4.14
CA THR A 70 18.73 -6.76 -4.24
C THR A 70 19.55 -7.00 -2.97
N PHE A 71 18.97 -6.82 -1.78
CA PHE A 71 19.70 -6.81 -0.51
C PHE A 71 19.36 -8.00 0.42
N GLY A 72 18.47 -8.89 0.00
CA GLY A 72 17.93 -9.97 0.80
C GLY A 72 18.85 -11.16 0.99
N SER A 73 20.16 -11.07 0.75
CA SER A 73 21.07 -12.20 1.04
C SER A 73 21.12 -12.56 2.53
N ASN A 74 20.79 -11.61 3.41
CA ASN A 74 20.76 -11.79 4.86
C ASN A 74 19.34 -11.73 5.43
N LEU A 75 18.98 -12.71 6.25
CA LEU A 75 17.67 -12.78 6.94
C LEU A 75 17.38 -11.54 7.81
N GLY A 76 18.40 -10.97 8.45
CA GLY A 76 18.25 -9.74 9.24
C GLY A 76 17.83 -8.52 8.40
N ILE A 77 18.36 -8.40 7.18
CA ILE A 77 17.99 -7.30 6.26
C ILE A 77 16.55 -7.50 5.78
N ARG A 78 16.15 -8.73 5.46
CA ARG A 78 14.76 -9.05 5.07
C ARG A 78 13.75 -8.66 6.15
N LEU A 79 14.06 -8.92 7.42
CA LEU A 79 13.22 -8.55 8.55
C LEU A 79 13.04 -7.03 8.68
N VAL A 80 14.12 -6.27 8.53
CA VAL A 80 14.06 -4.80 8.57
C VAL A 80 13.25 -4.28 7.38
N VAL A 81 13.48 -4.80 6.17
CA VAL A 81 12.72 -4.40 4.98
C VAL A 81 11.25 -4.77 5.12
N ALA A 82 10.91 -5.92 5.70
CA ALA A 82 9.52 -6.31 5.96
C ALA A 82 8.81 -5.35 6.94
N LEU A 83 9.51 -4.90 7.99
CA LEU A 83 8.99 -3.89 8.93
C LEU A 83 8.77 -2.55 8.23
N VAL A 84 9.74 -2.09 7.42
CA VAL A 84 9.64 -0.84 6.66
C VAL A 84 8.52 -0.93 5.62
N ALA A 85 8.39 -2.06 4.94
CA ALA A 85 7.38 -2.29 3.92
C ALA A 85 5.98 -2.20 4.54
N GLY A 86 5.73 -2.96 5.62
CA GLY A 86 4.44 -2.94 6.32
C GLY A 86 4.14 -1.59 6.98
N GLY A 87 5.15 -0.96 7.61
CA GLY A 87 5.02 0.36 8.22
C GLY A 87 4.75 1.47 7.19
N GLY A 88 5.45 1.44 6.05
CA GLY A 88 5.24 2.37 4.95
C GLY A 88 3.88 2.22 4.30
N TYR A 89 3.38 0.99 4.17
CA TYR A 89 2.00 0.75 3.73
C TYR A 89 0.97 1.34 4.70
N PHE A 90 1.19 1.18 6.02
CA PHE A 90 0.29 1.77 7.02
C PHE A 90 0.28 3.30 6.96
N TRP A 91 1.44 3.91 6.74
CA TRP A 91 1.55 5.35 6.54
C TRP A 91 0.87 5.81 5.24
N LEU A 92 0.98 5.02 4.17
CA LEU A 92 0.28 5.22 2.89
C LEU A 92 -1.24 5.05 3.00
N GLU A 93 -1.75 4.16 3.85
CA GLU A 93 -3.20 4.10 4.08
C GLU A 93 -3.72 5.37 4.79
N GLN A 94 -2.93 5.94 5.71
CA GLN A 94 -3.33 7.14 6.44
C GLN A 94 -3.18 8.43 5.62
N ASN A 95 -2.12 8.53 4.82
CA ASN A 95 -1.74 9.76 4.10
C ASN A 95 -1.91 9.64 2.57
N GLY A 96 -2.30 8.48 2.05
CA GLY A 96 -2.39 8.23 0.61
C GLY A 96 -3.42 9.12 -0.08
N CYS A 97 -4.58 9.35 0.54
CA CYS A 97 -5.59 10.27 0.00
C CYS A 97 -5.10 11.71 -0.07
N SER A 98 -4.36 12.20 0.94
CA SER A 98 -3.84 13.57 0.94
C SER A 98 -2.69 13.77 -0.04
N LEU A 99 -1.82 12.76 -0.18
CA LEU A 99 -0.77 12.72 -1.20
C LEU A 99 -1.34 12.70 -2.62
N ALA A 100 -2.35 11.86 -2.85
CA ALA A 100 -3.00 11.76 -4.15
C ALA A 100 -3.73 13.07 -4.53
N ALA A 101 -4.44 13.68 -3.57
CA ALA A 101 -5.08 14.98 -3.75
C ALA A 101 -4.06 16.11 -4.02
N GLY A 102 -2.93 16.10 -3.30
CA GLY A 102 -1.84 17.06 -3.50
C GLY A 102 -1.18 16.96 -4.88
N TRP A 103 -1.01 15.75 -5.41
CA TRP A 103 -0.45 15.52 -6.75
C TRP A 103 -1.41 15.86 -7.89
N LEU A 104 -2.70 15.62 -7.70
CA LEU A 104 -3.74 15.89 -8.71
C LEU A 104 -4.22 17.36 -8.70
N GLY A 105 -3.81 18.17 -7.72
CA GLY A 105 -4.31 19.53 -7.54
C GLY A 105 -5.82 19.60 -7.25
N ALA A 106 -6.46 18.45 -7.00
CA ALA A 106 -7.88 18.31 -6.79
C ALA A 106 -8.17 18.25 -5.28
N GLN A 107 -9.05 19.11 -4.80
CA GLN A 107 -9.70 18.96 -3.49
C GLN A 107 -10.66 17.77 -3.57
N ALA A 108 -10.10 16.56 -3.51
CA ALA A 108 -10.88 15.34 -3.50
C ALA A 108 -11.79 15.30 -2.25
N GLU A 109 -13.03 14.83 -2.40
CA GLU A 109 -14.04 14.69 -1.34
C GLU A 109 -13.53 13.96 -0.08
N CYS A 110 -12.45 13.16 -0.20
CA CYS A 110 -11.74 12.54 0.91
C CYS A 110 -11.19 13.54 1.96
N VAL A 111 -10.81 14.76 1.56
CA VAL A 111 -10.34 15.81 2.49
C VAL A 111 -11.51 16.36 3.31
N GLN A 112 -12.72 16.40 2.72
CA GLN A 112 -13.92 16.95 3.35
C GLN A 112 -14.46 16.00 4.44
N HIS A 113 -14.37 14.68 4.22
CA HIS A 113 -14.72 13.70 5.26
C HIS A 113 -13.69 13.61 6.40
N ALA A 114 -12.38 13.76 6.10
CA ALA A 114 -11.35 13.84 7.15
C ALA A 114 -11.47 15.13 7.99
N ALA A 115 -11.81 16.26 7.35
CA ALA A 115 -12.11 17.51 8.06
C ALA A 115 -13.39 17.40 8.92
N ALA A 116 -14.46 16.77 8.41
CA ALA A 116 -15.70 16.56 9.16
C ALA A 116 -15.52 15.64 10.39
N ALA A 117 -14.66 14.60 10.30
CA ALA A 117 -14.36 13.73 11.43
C ALA A 117 -13.54 14.42 12.54
N SER A 118 -12.78 15.46 12.21
CA SER A 118 -12.02 16.27 13.18
C SER A 118 -12.85 17.34 13.90
N GLN A 119 -14.05 17.66 13.39
CA GLN A 119 -14.96 18.67 13.95
C GLN A 119 -16.01 18.06 14.91
N LEU A 120 -16.07 16.73 15.05
CA LEU A 120 -16.95 16.01 15.98
C LEU A 120 -16.22 15.59 17.27
N LYS A 121 -15.33 16.46 17.77
CA LYS A 121 -14.68 16.28 19.07
C LYS A 121 -15.42 17.04 20.17
#